data_AF-A5MYI0-F1
#
_entry.id   AF-A5MYI0-F1
#
_cell.length_a   1.000
_cell.length_b   1.000
_cell.length_c   1.000
_cell.angle_alpha   90.00
_cell.angle_beta   90.00
_cell.angle_gamma   90.00
#
_symmetry.space_group_name_H-M   'P 1'
#
loop_
_entity.id
_entity.type
_entity.pdbx_description
1 polymer ?
#
loop_
_entity_poly.entity_id
_entity_poly.type
_entity_poly.pdbx_seq_one_letter_code
_entity_poly.pdbx_strand_id
1 'polypeptide(L)'
;MFDKVHFKNILETALGKRTKEEYSKDSGVSRGYISKCINMKISNPPSPEILKRLASKAHNNVTYEDLMRAAGYIDTDNEDEYITTDNFNNNPFGNKIKELREEMNWTQDHLGKLLNVKRAAISKYENGKVPLTDEILIKLSKIFDVSCDYILGVSNKRNDSKVENKKSFMEKIEDLSPESKEELEKYIELLKLKDSLDKNKDEQSATLDQGVC
;
A
#
# COMPACT_ATOMS: atom_id res chain seq x y z
N MET A 1 -4.97 -2.32 24.44
CA MET A 1 -4.43 -1.95 25.78
C MET A 1 -3.92 -0.50 25.76
N PHE A 2 -4.10 0.30 26.83
CA PHE A 2 -3.70 1.72 26.84
C PHE A 2 -2.17 1.89 26.96
N ASP A 3 -1.53 2.30 25.87
CA ASP A 3 -0.09 2.60 25.83
C ASP A 3 0.17 4.10 26.09
N LYS A 4 0.68 4.39 27.30
CA LYS A 4 0.98 5.76 27.74
C LYS A 4 2.13 6.40 26.97
N VAL A 5 3.08 5.61 26.49
CA VAL A 5 4.25 6.11 25.74
C VAL A 5 3.81 6.50 24.34
N HIS A 6 3.06 5.62 23.67
CA HIS A 6 2.49 5.92 22.37
C HIS A 6 1.53 7.11 22.42
N PHE A 7 0.63 7.15 23.41
CA PHE A 7 -0.29 8.28 23.61
C PHE A 7 0.42 9.61 23.84
N LYS A 8 1.50 9.61 24.63
CA LYS A 8 2.35 10.80 24.83
C LYS A 8 2.89 11.30 23.48
N ASN A 9 3.49 10.42 22.68
CA ASN A 9 4.13 10.81 21.41
C ASN A 9 3.11 11.38 20.42
N ILE A 10 1.93 10.78 20.32
CA ILE A 10 0.83 11.30 19.51
C ILE A 10 0.37 12.67 20.03
N LEU A 11 0.27 12.85 21.35
CA LEU A 11 -0.14 14.12 21.94
C LEU A 11 0.91 15.24 21.78
N GLU A 12 2.21 14.92 21.84
CA GLU A 12 3.30 15.86 21.54
C GLU A 12 3.31 16.24 20.06
N THR A 13 2.99 15.29 19.18
CA THR A 13 2.80 15.54 17.75
C THR A 13 1.59 16.47 17.52
N ALA A 14 0.46 16.22 18.20
CA ALA A 14 -0.73 17.07 18.14
C ALA A 14 -0.48 18.49 18.68
N LEU A 15 0.39 18.63 19.68
CA LEU A 15 0.79 19.91 20.25
C LEU A 15 1.57 20.75 19.21
N GLY A 16 2.52 20.12 18.52
CA GLY A 16 3.38 20.77 17.53
C GLY A 16 4.30 21.82 18.17
N LYS A 17 4.37 23.02 17.58
CA LYS A 17 5.20 24.12 18.09
C LYS A 17 4.55 24.93 19.22
N ARG A 18 3.30 24.63 19.59
CA ARG A 18 2.55 25.36 20.61
C ARG A 18 3.02 24.99 22.01
N THR A 19 2.88 25.93 22.93
CA THR A 19 2.99 25.67 24.37
C THR A 19 1.78 24.88 24.86
N LYS A 20 1.92 24.22 26.02
CA LYS A 20 0.82 23.47 26.65
C LYS A 20 -0.33 24.42 27.04
N GLU A 21 0.00 25.67 27.34
CA GLU A 21 -0.92 26.76 27.65
C GLU A 21 -1.76 27.16 26.44
N GLU A 22 -1.14 27.35 25.28
CA GLU A 22 -1.85 27.65 24.02
C GLU A 22 -2.78 26.51 23.61
N TYR A 23 -2.27 25.27 23.64
CA TYR A 23 -3.08 24.12 23.25
C TYR A 23 -4.22 23.81 24.23
N SER A 24 -4.01 24.11 25.51
CA SER A 24 -5.07 24.06 26.52
C SER A 24 -6.20 25.04 26.21
N LYS A 25 -5.85 26.28 25.82
CA LYS A 25 -6.82 27.31 25.46
C LYS A 25 -7.62 26.91 24.21
N ASP A 26 -6.94 26.39 23.19
CA ASP A 26 -7.57 26.01 21.92
C ASP A 26 -8.53 24.83 22.07
N SER A 27 -8.07 23.74 22.72
CA SER A 27 -8.86 22.51 22.91
C SER A 27 -9.90 22.64 24.04
N GLY A 28 -9.76 23.67 24.88
CA GLY A 28 -10.49 23.84 26.14
C GLY A 28 -10.19 22.75 27.19
N VAL A 29 -9.20 21.89 26.96
CA VAL A 29 -8.76 20.87 27.92
C VAL A 29 -7.77 21.52 28.87
N SER A 30 -7.87 21.26 30.17
CA SER A 30 -7.03 21.97 31.15
C SER A 30 -5.54 21.67 30.96
N ARG A 31 -4.70 22.71 31.09
CA ARG A 31 -3.24 22.62 31.00
C ARG A 31 -2.65 21.59 31.96
N GLY A 32 -3.21 21.51 33.16
CA GLY A 32 -2.83 20.52 34.16
C GLY A 32 -3.09 19.08 33.68
N TYR A 33 -4.20 18.85 32.98
CA TYR A 33 -4.54 17.55 32.40
C TYR A 33 -3.61 17.20 31.23
N ILE A 34 -3.39 18.13 30.29
CA ILE A 34 -2.44 17.95 29.17
C ILE A 34 -1.02 17.66 29.69
N SER A 35 -0.58 18.37 30.74
CA SER A 35 0.71 18.12 31.39
C SER A 35 0.80 16.72 32.01
N LYS A 36 -0.28 16.22 32.64
CA LYS A 36 -0.33 14.85 33.15
C LYS A 36 -0.24 13.82 32.03
N CYS A 37 -0.91 14.03 30.89
CA CYS A 37 -0.81 13.16 29.72
C CYS A 37 0.63 13.11 29.17
N ILE A 38 1.25 14.27 28.92
CA ILE A 38 2.61 14.36 28.36
C ILE A 38 3.66 13.76 29.31
N ASN A 39 3.48 13.94 30.62
CA ASN A 39 4.39 13.37 31.62
C ASN A 39 4.03 11.93 32.01
N MET A 40 3.09 11.28 31.30
CA MET A 40 2.65 9.89 31.54
C MET A 40 2.11 9.64 32.96
N LYS A 41 1.62 10.68 33.63
CA LYS A 41 1.06 10.63 35.00
C LYS A 41 -0.43 10.28 35.04
N ILE A 42 -1.02 9.93 33.90
CA ILE A 42 -2.40 9.44 33.82
C ILE A 42 -2.43 7.92 33.98
N SER A 43 -3.37 7.42 34.79
CA SER A 43 -3.55 5.98 35.01
C SER A 43 -4.50 5.36 34.00
N ASN A 44 -5.57 6.08 33.67
CA ASN A 44 -6.62 5.67 32.73
C ASN A 44 -6.54 6.49 31.44
N PRO A 45 -6.97 5.94 30.30
CA PRO A 45 -7.04 6.68 29.05
C PRO A 45 -8.01 7.87 29.16
N PRO A 46 -7.76 8.98 28.46
CA PRO A 46 -8.71 10.08 28.38
C PRO A 46 -9.99 9.62 27.67
N SER A 47 -11.16 10.06 28.14
CA SER A 47 -12.44 9.69 27.53
C SER A 47 -12.54 10.14 26.06
N PRO A 48 -13.34 9.47 25.21
CA PRO A 48 -13.57 9.84 23.82
C PRO A 48 -13.88 11.33 23.60
N GLU A 49 -14.67 11.95 24.48
CA GLU A 49 -15.00 13.38 24.38
C GLU A 49 -13.77 14.29 24.58
N ILE A 50 -12.87 13.93 25.49
CA ILE A 50 -11.60 14.65 25.68
C ILE A 50 -10.70 14.47 24.47
N LEU A 51 -10.63 13.26 23.92
CA LEU A 51 -9.84 12.95 22.73
C LEU A 51 -10.35 13.72 21.51
N LYS A 52 -11.67 13.83 21.33
CA LYS A 52 -12.31 14.60 20.26
C LYS A 52 -11.95 16.08 20.33
N ARG A 53 -11.97 16.64 21.55
CA ARG A 53 -11.61 18.04 21.79
C ARG A 53 -10.14 18.33 21.50
N LEU A 54 -9.24 17.43 21.92
CA LEU A 54 -7.82 17.53 21.59
C LEU A 54 -7.61 17.44 20.07
N ALA A 55 -8.20 16.43 19.41
CA ALA A 55 -8.11 16.21 17.97
C ALA A 55 -8.61 17.41 17.15
N SER A 56 -9.71 18.05 17.56
CA SER A 56 -10.32 19.17 16.82
C SER A 56 -9.39 20.37 16.64
N LYS A 57 -8.35 20.48 17.47
CA LYS A 57 -7.34 21.55 17.44
C LYS A 57 -5.92 20.98 17.34
N ALA A 58 -5.76 19.72 16.97
CA ALA A 58 -4.47 19.08 16.83
C ALA A 58 -3.73 19.60 15.59
N HIS A 59 -2.40 19.67 15.69
CA HIS A 59 -1.51 19.95 14.57
C HIS A 59 -0.90 18.65 14.04
N ASN A 60 -0.15 18.77 12.94
CA ASN A 60 0.62 17.67 12.35
C ASN A 60 -0.27 16.47 11.95
N ASN A 61 -1.47 16.77 11.47
CA ASN A 61 -2.45 15.79 10.98
C ASN A 61 -2.82 14.69 11.99
N VAL A 62 -2.65 14.93 13.29
CA VAL A 62 -3.12 13.98 14.31
C VAL A 62 -4.64 13.99 14.33
N THR A 63 -5.22 12.84 14.02
CA THR A 63 -6.67 12.67 13.95
C THR A 63 -7.27 12.25 15.29
N TYR A 64 -8.60 12.31 15.37
CA TYR A 64 -9.33 11.74 16.49
C TYR A 64 -9.11 10.23 16.61
N GLU A 65 -8.99 9.55 15.47
CA GLU A 65 -8.77 8.11 15.41
C GLU A 65 -7.40 7.73 15.99
N ASP A 66 -6.34 8.48 15.68
CA ASP A 66 -5.00 8.23 16.22
C ASP A 66 -4.97 8.34 17.74
N LEU A 67 -5.67 9.33 18.27
CA LEU A 67 -5.82 9.54 19.71
C LEU A 67 -6.67 8.43 20.37
N MET A 68 -7.71 7.95 19.69
CA MET A 68 -8.56 6.84 20.15
C MET A 68 -7.82 5.50 20.13
N ARG A 69 -7.03 5.24 19.09
CA ARG A 69 -6.16 4.06 18.95
C ARG A 69 -5.09 4.06 20.04
N ALA A 70 -4.41 5.19 20.23
CA ALA A 70 -3.40 5.32 21.28
C ALA A 70 -3.98 5.24 22.70
N ALA A 71 -5.24 5.65 22.88
CA ALA A 71 -5.97 5.48 24.12
C ALA A 71 -6.49 4.04 24.34
N GLY A 72 -6.37 3.16 23.33
CA GLY A 72 -6.79 1.76 23.41
C GLY A 72 -8.30 1.56 23.27
N TYR A 73 -9.00 2.48 22.59
CA TYR A 73 -10.43 2.33 22.28
C TYR A 73 -10.68 1.65 20.92
N ILE A 74 -9.65 1.50 20.10
CA ILE A 74 -9.71 0.85 18.78
C ILE A 74 -8.65 -0.26 18.80
N ASP A 75 -9.09 -1.51 18.78
CA ASP A 75 -8.21 -2.67 18.67
C ASP A 75 -7.79 -2.87 17.21
N THR A 76 -6.49 -3.06 16.98
CA THR A 76 -5.88 -3.19 15.64
C THR A 76 -5.73 -4.65 15.21
N ASP A 77 -6.47 -5.58 15.81
CA ASP A 77 -6.30 -7.03 15.57
C ASP A 77 -6.86 -7.51 14.22
N ASN A 78 -7.14 -6.59 13.28
CA ASN A 78 -7.32 -6.92 11.87
C ASN A 78 -6.12 -6.35 11.09
N GLU A 79 -5.07 -7.18 10.96
CA GLU A 79 -3.95 -6.96 10.05
C GLU A 79 -4.33 -7.12 8.56
N ASP A 80 -5.61 -7.36 8.25
CA ASP A 80 -6.11 -7.46 6.89
C ASP A 80 -7.09 -6.30 6.57
N GLU A 81 -6.67 -5.43 5.65
CA GLU A 81 -7.52 -4.63 4.75
C GLU A 81 -8.42 -3.53 5.36
N TYR A 82 -7.85 -2.32 5.47
CA TYR A 82 -8.55 -1.10 5.03
C TYR A 82 -7.56 -0.02 4.58
N ILE A 83 -7.59 0.29 3.29
CA ILE A 83 -6.99 1.49 2.70
C ILE A 83 -7.78 2.68 3.26
N THR A 84 -7.21 3.46 4.18
CA THR A 84 -7.81 4.72 4.61
C THR A 84 -7.65 5.76 3.50
N THR A 85 -8.76 6.35 3.08
CA THR A 85 -8.87 7.29 1.95
C THR A 85 -8.25 8.68 2.18
N ASP A 86 -7.50 8.87 3.26
CA ASP A 86 -6.99 10.18 3.67
C ASP A 86 -5.46 10.33 3.49
N ASN A 87 -4.80 9.34 2.90
CA ASN A 87 -3.39 9.41 2.47
C ASN A 87 -3.20 10.05 1.07
N PHE A 88 -4.01 11.04 0.71
CA PHE A 88 -3.74 11.89 -0.46
C PHE A 88 -2.75 13.04 -0.20
N ASN A 89 -2.13 13.10 0.98
CA ASN A 89 -1.06 14.06 1.30
C ASN A 89 0.29 13.43 1.71
N ASN A 90 0.41 12.11 1.66
CA ASN A 90 1.70 11.42 1.62
C ASN A 90 1.75 10.68 0.29
N ASN A 91 2.19 11.36 -0.76
CA ASN A 91 2.17 10.83 -2.11
C ASN A 91 2.97 9.51 -2.23
N PRO A 92 2.32 8.33 -2.21
CA PRO A 92 3.03 7.04 -2.20
C PRO A 92 3.71 6.81 -3.56
N PHE A 93 3.10 7.32 -4.64
CA PHE A 93 3.58 7.15 -6.01
C PHE A 93 4.74 8.09 -6.35
N GLY A 94 4.80 9.29 -5.76
CA GLY A 94 5.89 10.24 -5.99
C GLY A 94 7.24 9.69 -5.50
N ASN A 95 7.23 9.10 -4.30
CA ASN A 95 8.39 8.41 -3.75
C ASN A 95 8.77 7.21 -4.63
N LYS A 96 7.78 6.44 -5.11
CA LYS A 96 8.05 5.28 -5.98
C LYS A 96 8.68 5.66 -7.33
N ILE A 97 8.25 6.75 -7.96
CA ILE A 97 8.87 7.25 -9.20
C ILE A 97 10.32 7.65 -8.94
N LYS A 98 10.58 8.30 -7.81
CA LYS A 98 11.92 8.72 -7.41
C LYS A 98 12.83 7.50 -7.19
N GLU A 99 12.34 6.50 -6.46
CA GLU A 99 13.03 5.22 -6.25
C GLU A 99 13.40 4.55 -7.58
N LEU A 100 12.42 4.34 -8.46
CA LEU A 100 12.64 3.73 -9.78
C LEU A 100 13.65 4.50 -10.64
N ARG A 101 13.59 5.83 -10.60
CA ARG A 101 14.57 6.68 -11.30
C ARG A 101 15.98 6.50 -10.74
N GLU A 102 16.11 6.43 -9.42
CA GLU A 102 17.40 6.29 -8.72
C GLU A 102 18.01 4.90 -8.91
N GLU A 103 17.19 3.85 -8.97
CA GLU A 103 17.62 2.50 -9.35
C GLU A 103 18.27 2.44 -10.73
N MET A 104 17.74 3.23 -11.68
CA MET A 104 18.27 3.34 -13.04
C MET A 104 19.44 4.34 -13.14
N ASN A 105 19.86 4.97 -12.03
CA ASN A 105 20.85 6.05 -11.99
C ASN A 105 20.52 7.23 -12.93
N TRP A 106 19.24 7.53 -13.13
CA TRP A 106 18.81 8.60 -14.02
C TRP A 106 18.62 9.94 -13.29
N THR A 107 18.90 11.03 -14.01
CA THR A 107 18.55 12.37 -13.52
C THR A 107 17.09 12.69 -13.83
N GLN A 108 16.50 13.64 -13.10
CA GLN A 108 15.14 14.14 -13.40
C GLN A 108 15.02 14.71 -14.82
N ASP A 109 16.11 15.23 -15.38
CA ASP A 109 16.15 15.73 -16.76
C ASP A 109 16.08 14.58 -17.77
N HIS A 110 16.81 13.49 -17.51
CA HIS A 110 16.79 12.30 -18.36
C HIS A 110 15.40 11.65 -18.38
N LEU A 111 14.79 11.45 -17.21
CA LEU A 111 13.42 10.93 -17.12
C LEU A 111 12.41 11.89 -17.80
N GLY A 112 12.62 13.21 -17.67
CA GLY A 112 11.82 14.21 -18.36
C GLY A 112 11.85 14.03 -19.89
N LYS A 113 13.03 13.79 -20.47
CA LYS A 113 13.19 13.53 -21.90
C LYS A 113 12.44 12.27 -22.35
N LEU A 114 12.54 11.18 -21.60
CA LEU A 114 11.84 9.92 -21.90
C LEU A 114 10.30 10.08 -21.87
N LEU A 115 9.80 10.87 -20.93
CA LEU A 115 8.36 11.13 -20.78
C LEU A 115 7.84 12.27 -21.67
N ASN A 116 8.74 12.96 -22.40
CA ASN A 116 8.47 14.19 -23.14
C ASN A 116 7.85 15.30 -22.26
N VAL A 117 8.42 15.50 -21.07
CA VAL A 117 8.00 16.54 -20.11
C VAL A 117 9.22 17.32 -19.59
N LYS A 118 8.97 18.53 -19.07
CA LYS A 118 10.04 19.34 -18.47
C LYS A 118 10.52 18.71 -17.16
N ARG A 119 11.81 18.85 -16.83
CA ARG A 119 12.38 18.46 -15.51
C ARG A 119 11.54 18.93 -14.32
N ALA A 120 11.00 20.15 -14.39
CA ALA A 120 10.16 20.71 -13.33
C ALA A 120 8.87 19.90 -13.11
N ALA A 121 8.32 19.26 -14.16
CA ALA A 121 7.17 18.37 -14.03
C ALA A 121 7.54 17.10 -13.27
N ILE A 122 8.69 16.48 -13.61
CA ILE A 122 9.21 15.31 -12.87
C ILE A 122 9.38 15.61 -11.39
N SER A 123 9.99 16.74 -11.06
CA SER A 123 10.13 17.17 -9.66
C SER A 123 8.77 17.35 -8.97
N LYS A 124 7.74 17.84 -9.67
CA LYS A 124 6.39 17.95 -9.12
C LYS A 124 5.74 16.59 -8.90
N TYR A 125 5.93 15.63 -9.81
CA TYR A 125 5.41 14.27 -9.68
C TYR A 125 6.07 13.54 -8.51
N GLU A 126 7.41 13.57 -8.41
CA GLU A 126 8.17 12.93 -7.32
C GLU A 126 7.79 13.50 -5.95
N ASN A 127 7.54 14.80 -5.87
CA ASN A 127 7.12 15.44 -4.62
C ASN A 127 5.60 15.42 -4.37
N GLY A 128 4.82 14.81 -5.27
CA GLY A 128 3.35 14.77 -5.15
C GLY A 128 2.62 16.09 -5.18
N LYS A 129 3.25 17.10 -5.76
CA LYS A 129 2.63 18.42 -5.95
C LYS A 129 1.62 18.43 -7.10
N VAL A 130 1.71 17.43 -8.00
CA VAL A 130 0.83 17.27 -9.16
C VAL A 130 0.49 15.79 -9.32
N PRO A 131 -0.79 15.43 -9.49
CA PRO A 131 -1.19 14.04 -9.77
C PRO A 131 -0.67 13.58 -11.14
N LEU A 132 -0.41 12.29 -11.28
CA LEU A 132 -0.08 11.69 -12.57
C LEU A 132 -1.33 11.61 -13.43
N THR A 133 -1.20 11.95 -14.70
CA THR A 133 -2.22 11.60 -15.70
C THR A 133 -2.06 10.13 -16.09
N ASP A 134 -3.15 9.50 -16.52
CA ASP A 134 -3.16 8.10 -16.97
C ASP A 134 -2.10 7.85 -18.06
N GLU A 135 -1.93 8.79 -18.99
CA GLU A 135 -0.92 8.70 -20.04
C GLU A 135 0.51 8.64 -19.48
N ILE A 136 0.83 9.46 -18.47
CA ILE A 136 2.16 9.49 -17.86
C ILE A 136 2.36 8.21 -17.05
N LEU A 137 1.34 7.76 -16.32
CA LEU A 137 1.36 6.52 -15.56
C LEU A 137 1.65 5.31 -16.45
N ILE A 138 0.98 5.21 -17.60
CA ILE A 138 1.21 4.14 -18.60
C ILE A 138 2.61 4.23 -19.22
N LYS A 139 3.15 5.44 -19.42
CA LYS A 139 4.52 5.58 -19.93
C LYS A 139 5.54 5.17 -18.88
N LEU A 140 5.34 5.56 -17.63
CA LEU A 140 6.20 5.16 -16.50
C LEU A 140 6.22 3.64 -16.33
N SER A 141 5.05 2.99 -16.40
CA SER A 141 4.95 1.53 -16.28
C SER A 141 5.77 0.81 -17.36
N LYS A 142 5.72 1.29 -18.60
CA LYS A 142 6.53 0.76 -19.71
C LYS A 142 8.02 1.06 -19.60
N ILE A 143 8.40 2.24 -19.12
CA ILE A 143 9.80 2.65 -19.00
C ILE A 143 10.53 1.84 -17.92
N PHE A 144 9.85 1.61 -16.79
CA PHE A 144 10.43 0.93 -15.64
C PHE A 144 10.10 -0.57 -15.58
N ASP A 145 9.31 -1.06 -16.54
CA ASP A 145 8.85 -2.45 -16.62
C ASP A 145 8.18 -2.93 -15.32
N VAL A 146 7.22 -2.14 -14.84
CA VAL A 146 6.44 -2.39 -13.62
C VAL A 146 4.96 -2.16 -13.87
N SER A 147 4.10 -2.73 -13.03
CA SER A 147 2.65 -2.49 -13.09
C SER A 147 2.29 -1.06 -12.67
N CYS A 148 1.17 -0.54 -13.19
CA CYS A 148 0.62 0.73 -12.72
C CYS A 148 0.29 0.66 -11.21
N ASP A 149 -0.19 -0.49 -10.74
CA ASP A 149 -0.52 -0.73 -9.33
C ASP A 149 0.71 -0.63 -8.43
N TYR A 150 1.87 -1.08 -8.92
CA TYR A 150 3.14 -0.91 -8.22
C TYR A 150 3.57 0.56 -8.14
N ILE A 151 3.42 1.32 -9.23
CA ILE A 151 3.72 2.76 -9.25
C ILE A 151 2.78 3.52 -8.31
N LEU A 152 1.49 3.15 -8.27
CA LEU A 152 0.48 3.76 -7.42
C LEU A 152 0.58 3.35 -5.95
N GLY A 153 1.41 2.35 -5.62
CA GLY A 153 1.55 1.82 -4.26
C GLY A 153 0.36 0.96 -3.82
N VAL A 154 -0.46 0.49 -4.76
CA VAL A 154 -1.56 -0.45 -4.53
C VAL A 154 -1.04 -1.88 -4.37
N SER A 155 0.09 -2.21 -5.02
CA SER A 155 0.78 -3.50 -4.89
C SER A 155 2.25 -3.32 -4.53
N ASN A 156 2.77 -4.18 -3.66
CA ASN A 156 4.20 -4.26 -3.36
C ASN A 156 4.98 -5.11 -4.37
N LYS A 157 4.30 -5.76 -5.32
CA LYS A 157 4.93 -6.57 -6.37
C LYS A 157 5.15 -5.72 -7.62
N ARG A 158 6.39 -5.67 -8.13
CA ARG A 158 6.76 -4.90 -9.34
C ARG A 158 5.87 -5.23 -10.52
N ASN A 159 5.66 -6.52 -10.75
CA ASN A 159 4.73 -7.05 -11.72
C ASN A 159 3.92 -8.13 -11.01
N ASP A 160 2.60 -8.09 -11.12
CA ASP A 160 1.79 -9.25 -10.74
C ASP A 160 2.20 -10.38 -11.67
N SER A 161 2.86 -11.37 -11.07
CA SER A 161 3.81 -12.30 -11.66
C SER A 161 3.19 -13.38 -12.55
N LYS A 162 2.36 -12.97 -13.51
CA LYS A 162 1.81 -13.82 -14.57
C LYS A 162 2.15 -13.31 -15.99
N VAL A 163 2.72 -12.10 -16.13
CA VAL A 163 2.86 -11.46 -17.46
C VAL A 163 4.21 -11.76 -18.12
N GLU A 164 5.34 -11.65 -17.42
CA GLU A 164 6.67 -11.85 -18.02
C GLU A 164 6.89 -13.28 -18.57
N ASN A 165 6.53 -14.31 -17.78
CA ASN A 165 6.62 -15.71 -18.25
C ASN A 165 5.64 -16.02 -19.39
N LYS A 166 4.46 -15.38 -19.42
CA LYS A 166 3.50 -15.56 -20.52
C LYS A 166 3.98 -14.91 -21.80
N LYS A 167 4.59 -13.73 -21.72
CA LYS A 167 5.08 -12.99 -22.89
C LYS A 167 6.20 -13.75 -23.59
N SER A 168 7.18 -14.26 -22.83
CA SER A 168 8.26 -15.10 -23.37
C SER A 168 7.77 -16.42 -23.97
N PHE A 169 6.71 -17.01 -23.42
CA PHE A 169 6.14 -18.24 -23.95
C PHE A 169 5.31 -18.00 -25.22
N MET A 170 4.56 -16.90 -25.28
CA MET A 170 3.71 -16.56 -26.42
C MET A 170 4.52 -16.16 -27.66
N GLU A 171 5.61 -15.40 -27.48
CA GLU A 171 6.56 -15.10 -28.56
C GLU A 171 7.16 -16.39 -29.17
N LYS A 172 7.54 -17.36 -28.34
CA LYS A 172 8.05 -18.66 -28.81
C LYS A 172 7.02 -19.48 -29.59
N ILE A 173 5.73 -19.32 -29.27
CA ILE A 173 4.65 -19.99 -30.01
C ILE A 173 4.44 -19.30 -31.35
N GLU A 174 4.52 -17.97 -31.42
CA GLU A 174 4.36 -17.22 -32.67
C GLU A 174 5.43 -17.60 -33.71
N ASP A 175 6.66 -17.86 -33.26
CA ASP A 175 7.80 -18.28 -34.09
C ASP A 175 7.69 -19.72 -34.66
N LEU A 176 6.72 -20.52 -34.20
CA LEU A 176 6.53 -21.89 -34.68
C LEU A 176 5.91 -21.95 -36.08
N SER A 177 6.28 -22.99 -36.85
CA SER A 177 5.64 -23.29 -38.12
C SER A 177 4.15 -23.65 -37.92
N PRO A 178 3.31 -23.49 -38.96
CA PRO A 178 1.90 -23.90 -38.89
C PRO A 178 1.72 -25.35 -38.45
N GLU A 179 2.56 -26.27 -38.94
CA GLU A 179 2.51 -27.70 -38.61
C GLU A 179 2.87 -27.94 -37.15
N SER A 180 3.89 -27.24 -36.64
CA SER A 180 4.34 -27.35 -35.25
C SER A 180 3.30 -26.79 -34.27
N LYS A 181 2.55 -25.76 -34.68
CA LYS A 181 1.42 -25.21 -33.89
C LYS A 181 0.27 -26.22 -33.81
N GLU A 182 -0.05 -26.88 -34.91
CA GLU A 182 -1.11 -27.91 -34.94
C GLU A 182 -0.74 -29.13 -34.07
N GLU A 183 0.55 -29.52 -34.05
CA GLU A 183 1.05 -30.57 -33.16
C GLU A 183 0.99 -30.16 -31.69
N LEU A 184 1.34 -28.91 -31.39
CA LEU A 184 1.24 -28.34 -30.05
C LEU A 184 -0.22 -28.33 -29.55
N GLU A 185 -1.19 -27.99 -30.41
CA GLU A 185 -2.61 -28.04 -30.08
C GLU A 185 -3.04 -29.45 -29.64
N LYS A 186 -2.65 -30.47 -30.42
CA LYS A 186 -2.93 -31.89 -30.09
C LYS A 186 -2.29 -32.27 -28.75
N TYR A 187 -1.07 -31.83 -28.49
CA TYR A 187 -0.38 -32.12 -27.23
C TYR A 187 -1.05 -31.43 -26.03
N ILE A 188 -1.49 -30.18 -26.17
CA ILE A 188 -2.24 -29.46 -25.14
C ILE A 188 -3.56 -30.20 -24.82
N GLU A 189 -4.24 -30.71 -25.85
CA GLU A 189 -5.48 -31.47 -25.69
C GLU A 189 -5.24 -32.79 -24.94
N LEU A 190 -4.18 -33.52 -25.29
CA LEU A 190 -3.77 -34.72 -24.55
C LEU A 190 -3.47 -34.45 -23.07
N LEU A 191 -2.78 -33.34 -22.76
CA LEU A 191 -2.49 -32.97 -21.37
C LEU A 191 -3.77 -32.65 -20.59
N LYS A 192 -4.73 -31.93 -21.19
CA LYS A 192 -6.04 -31.66 -20.58
C LYS A 192 -6.80 -32.94 -20.26
N LEU A 193 -6.75 -33.92 -21.17
CA LEU A 193 -7.36 -35.22 -20.96
C LEU A 193 -6.69 -35.97 -19.80
N LYS A 194 -5.35 -35.98 -19.75
CA LYS A 194 -4.59 -36.59 -18.65
C LYS A 194 -4.95 -35.99 -17.29
N ASP A 195 -4.98 -34.66 -17.17
CA ASP A 195 -5.35 -33.98 -15.92
C ASP A 195 -6.78 -34.32 -15.48
N SER A 196 -7.70 -34.52 -16.43
CA SER A 196 -9.06 -34.95 -16.13
C SER A 196 -9.14 -36.40 -15.63
N LEU A 197 -8.27 -37.29 -16.14
CA LEU A 197 -8.20 -38.68 -15.72
C LEU A 197 -7.54 -38.84 -14.34
N ASP A 198 -6.52 -38.04 -14.04
CA ASP A 198 -5.85 -38.07 -12.74
C ASP A 198 -6.78 -37.57 -11.61
N LYS A 199 -7.60 -36.55 -11.86
CA LYS A 199 -8.67 -36.13 -10.92
C LYS A 199 -9.70 -37.24 -10.63
N ASN A 200 -10.06 -38.03 -11.63
CA ASN A 200 -11.00 -39.15 -11.47
C ASN A 200 -10.39 -40.35 -10.70
N LYS A 201 -9.06 -40.51 -10.71
CA LYS A 201 -8.37 -41.57 -9.95
C LYS A 201 -8.26 -41.22 -8.47
N ASP A 202 -8.02 -39.95 -8.14
CA ASP A 202 -7.97 -39.48 -6.76
C ASP A 202 -9.33 -39.68 -6.07
N GLU A 203 -10.44 -39.39 -6.78
CA GLU A 203 -11.80 -39.62 -6.29
C GLU A 203 -12.17 -41.11 -6.12
N GLN A 204 -11.67 -42.00 -6.99
CA GLN A 204 -11.89 -43.45 -6.84
C GLN A 204 -11.04 -44.06 -5.70
N SER A 205 -9.82 -43.59 -5.49
CA SER A 205 -8.94 -44.07 -4.40
C SER A 205 -9.49 -43.76 -3.00
N ALA A 206 -10.20 -42.64 -2.84
CA ALA A 206 -10.85 -42.24 -1.58
C ALA A 206 -12.07 -43.11 -1.21
N THR A 207 -12.68 -43.82 -2.17
CA THR A 207 -13.87 -44.65 -1.94
C THR A 207 -13.56 -46.11 -1.58
N LEU A 208 -12.35 -46.61 -1.86
CA LEU A 208 -11.95 -47.99 -1.54
C LEU A 208 -11.45 -48.19 -0.09
N ASP A 209 -11.12 -47.12 0.64
CA ASP A 209 -10.61 -47.19 2.02
C ASP A 209 -11.72 -47.17 3.10
N GLN A 210 -13.00 -47.01 2.70
CA GLN A 210 -14.16 -47.07 3.61
C GLN A 210 -14.87 -48.44 3.62
N GLY A 211 -14.31 -49.46 2.96
CA GLY A 211 -14.96 -50.75 2.73
C GLY A 211 -14.41 -51.96 3.49
N VAL A 212 -13.47 -51.79 4.43
CA VAL A 212 -12.93 -52.91 5.21
C VAL A 212 -13.12 -52.65 6.71
N CYS A 213 -14.26 -53.08 7.22
CA CYS A 213 -14.51 -53.37 8.64
C CYS A 213 -15.12 -54.77 8.74
#